data_AF-A0A7L4TLT9-F1
#
_entry.id   AF-A0A7L4TLT9-F1
#
_cell.length_a   1.000
_cell.length_b   1.000
_cell.length_c   1.000
_cell.angle_alpha   90.00
_cell.angle_beta   90.00
_cell.angle_gamma   90.00
#
_symmetry.space_group_name_H-M   'P 1'
#
loop_
_entity.id
_entity.type
_entity.pdbx_description
1 polymer ?
#
loop_
_entity_poly.entity_id
_entity_poly.type
_entity_poly.pdbx_seq_one_letter_code
_entity_poly.pdbx_strand_id
1 'polypeptide(L)'
;DYNAIIPEKRDRIYKLLKMLVDKDVPIDGVGIQGHWSIYGPSEEELRKALDMYSSLGLEVQITELDVSLYPWEKEQRERRPGDVDEFTPELEQQQIEAYDMFFRVFRDYKDVLTGVTFWNISDQYSWLD
;
A
#
# COMPACT_ATOMS: atom_id res chain seq x y z
N ASP A 1 -7.69 3.92 2.35
CA ASP A 1 -8.23 3.79 0.98
C ASP A 1 -7.21 3.08 0.09
N TYR A 2 -7.66 2.29 -0.89
CA TYR A 2 -6.80 1.60 -1.87
C TYR A 2 -6.15 2.63 -2.81
N ASN A 3 -4.99 2.32 -3.37
CA ASN A 3 -4.28 3.18 -4.33
C ASN A 3 -4.01 4.61 -3.83
N ALA A 4 -4.00 4.84 -2.51
CA ALA A 4 -3.72 6.16 -1.92
C ALA A 4 -2.28 6.64 -2.15
N ILE A 5 -1.45 5.83 -2.79
CA ILE A 5 -0.08 6.14 -3.20
C ILE A 5 0.02 6.53 -4.68
N ILE A 6 -0.93 6.08 -5.51
CA ILE A 6 -0.94 6.35 -6.96
C ILE A 6 -1.15 7.86 -7.17
N PRO A 7 -0.29 8.56 -7.94
CA PRO A 7 -0.24 10.02 -7.97
C PRO A 7 -1.59 10.72 -8.12
N GLU A 8 -2.43 10.28 -9.05
CA GLU A 8 -3.73 10.91 -9.30
C GLU A 8 -4.70 10.79 -8.12
N LYS A 9 -4.76 9.61 -7.49
CA LYS A 9 -5.65 9.37 -6.35
C LYS A 9 -5.08 9.99 -5.07
N ARG A 10 -3.77 9.83 -4.85
CA ARG A 10 -3.03 10.47 -3.75
C ARG A 10 -3.26 11.97 -3.70
N ASP A 11 -3.13 12.66 -4.84
CA ASP A 11 -3.29 14.12 -4.88
C ASP A 11 -4.73 14.57 -4.59
N ARG A 12 -5.73 13.76 -4.96
CA ARG A 12 -7.13 14.02 -4.60
C ARG A 12 -7.39 13.80 -3.12
N ILE A 13 -6.87 12.71 -2.54
CA ILE A 13 -6.97 12.42 -1.10
C ILE A 13 -6.30 13.53 -0.31
N TYR A 14 -5.08 13.93 -0.68
CA TYR A 14 -4.36 15.02 -0.04
C TYR A 14 -5.16 16.33 -0.06
N LYS A 15 -5.74 16.71 -1.20
CA LYS A 15 -6.59 17.92 -1.30
C LYS A 15 -7.82 17.84 -0.39
N LEU A 16 -8.46 16.67 -0.30
CA LEU A 16 -9.59 16.44 0.60
C LEU A 16 -9.15 16.58 2.06
N LEU A 17 -8.12 15.86 2.47
CA LEU A 17 -7.59 15.90 3.84
C LEU A 17 -7.17 17.32 4.22
N LYS A 18 -6.44 18.00 3.33
CA LYS A 18 -6.05 19.40 3.55
C LYS A 18 -7.26 20.30 3.76
N MET A 19 -8.29 20.19 2.93
CA MET A 19 -9.53 20.98 3.10
C MET A 19 -10.22 20.68 4.44
N LEU A 20 -10.18 19.43 4.91
CA LEU A 20 -10.78 19.05 6.20
C LEU A 20 -9.98 19.64 7.37
N VAL A 21 -8.64 19.52 7.34
CA VAL A 21 -7.73 20.14 8.31
C VAL A 21 -7.92 21.66 8.32
N ASP A 22 -7.92 22.32 7.16
CA ASP A 22 -8.09 23.77 7.03
C ASP A 22 -9.47 24.27 7.53
N LYS A 23 -10.44 23.37 7.72
CA LYS A 23 -11.78 23.65 8.25
C LYS A 23 -11.95 23.22 9.72
N ASP A 24 -10.87 22.87 10.41
CA ASP A 24 -10.89 22.38 11.79
C ASP A 24 -11.80 21.14 11.98
N VAL A 25 -11.95 20.31 10.93
CA VAL A 25 -12.68 19.03 11.05
C VAL A 25 -11.81 18.05 11.85
N PRO A 26 -12.37 17.34 12.85
CA PRO A 26 -11.58 16.44 13.69
C PRO A 26 -11.24 15.15 12.94
N ILE A 27 -10.12 15.18 12.22
CA ILE A 27 -9.49 14.02 11.61
C ILE A 27 -8.08 13.85 12.20
N ASP A 28 -7.78 12.67 12.73
CA ASP A 28 -6.53 12.43 13.46
C ASP A 28 -5.47 11.72 12.60
N GLY A 29 -5.90 11.00 11.57
CA GLY A 29 -5.00 10.20 10.75
C GLY A 29 -5.58 9.76 9.42
N VAL A 30 -4.72 9.13 8.62
CA VAL A 30 -5.06 8.52 7.33
C VAL A 30 -4.56 7.08 7.25
N GLY A 31 -5.46 6.18 6.87
CA GLY A 31 -5.15 4.78 6.58
C GLY A 31 -4.88 4.56 5.08
N ILE A 32 -3.67 4.09 4.77
CA ILE A 32 -3.30 3.54 3.46
C ILE A 32 -3.52 2.03 3.55
N GLN A 33 -4.35 1.46 2.68
CA GLN A 33 -4.63 0.02 2.75
C GLN A 33 -3.36 -0.80 2.60
N GLY A 34 -2.64 -0.62 1.49
CA GLY A 34 -1.40 -1.37 1.28
C GLY A 34 -1.58 -2.62 0.44
N HIS A 35 -2.66 -2.73 -0.33
CA HIS A 35 -2.81 -3.76 -1.36
C HIS A 35 -1.86 -3.48 -2.53
N TRP A 36 -0.69 -4.09 -2.48
CA TRP A 36 0.41 -3.83 -3.40
C TRP A 36 0.81 -5.11 -4.12
N SER A 37 1.82 -5.02 -4.98
CA SER A 37 2.36 -6.17 -5.69
C SER A 37 3.87 -6.05 -5.83
N ILE A 38 4.51 -7.12 -6.31
CA ILE A 38 5.91 -7.11 -6.72
C ILE A 38 6.21 -6.06 -7.82
N TYR A 39 5.18 -5.53 -8.48
CA TYR A 39 5.30 -4.48 -9.52
C TYR A 39 5.17 -3.05 -8.98
N GLY A 40 4.79 -2.88 -7.71
CA GLY A 40 4.70 -1.55 -7.11
C GLY A 40 3.80 -1.48 -5.88
N PRO A 41 3.81 -0.33 -5.17
CA PRO A 41 4.41 0.95 -5.60
C PRO A 41 5.93 0.95 -5.50
N SER A 42 6.56 1.89 -6.20
CA SER A 42 7.99 2.16 -6.04
C SER A 42 8.28 2.82 -4.68
N GLU A 43 9.54 2.74 -4.24
CA GLU A 43 9.99 3.45 -3.03
C GLU A 43 9.73 4.96 -3.11
N GLU A 44 9.95 5.57 -4.27
CA GLU A 44 9.73 7.00 -4.48
C GLU A 44 8.25 7.36 -4.27
N GLU A 45 7.33 6.58 -4.85
CA GLU A 45 5.90 6.81 -4.71
C GLU A 45 5.44 6.66 -3.25
N LEU A 46 5.92 5.61 -2.56
CA LEU A 46 5.60 5.36 -1.17
C LEU A 46 6.09 6.52 -0.28
N ARG A 47 7.36 6.91 -0.39
CA ARG A 47 7.93 8.03 0.38
C ARG A 47 7.17 9.32 0.13
N LYS A 48 6.90 9.64 -1.14
CA LYS A 48 6.17 10.86 -1.52
C LYS A 48 4.76 10.89 -0.94
N ALA A 49 4.07 9.74 -0.87
CA ALA A 49 2.77 9.67 -0.23
C ALA A 49 2.86 9.89 1.30
N LEU A 50 3.82 9.26 1.97
CA LEU A 50 4.04 9.43 3.41
C LEU A 50 4.42 10.88 3.77
N ASP A 51 5.30 11.52 2.98
CA ASP A 51 5.66 12.94 3.14
C ASP A 51 4.43 13.84 3.01
N MET A 52 3.61 13.61 1.98
CA MET A 52 2.42 14.42 1.75
C MET A 52 1.44 14.29 2.90
N TYR A 53 1.09 13.07 3.31
CA TYR A 53 0.11 12.87 4.37
C TYR A 53 0.59 13.37 5.73
N SER A 54 1.85 13.09 6.09
CA SER A 54 2.41 13.56 7.37
C SER A 54 2.58 15.09 7.41
N SER A 55 2.76 15.76 6.28
CA SER A 55 2.83 17.23 6.21
C SER A 55 1.53 17.95 6.66
N LEU A 56 0.41 17.23 6.73
CA LEU A 56 -0.86 17.74 7.24
C LEU A 56 -0.97 17.65 8.78
N GLY A 57 0.05 17.12 9.45
CA GLY A 57 0.02 16.87 10.90
C GLY A 57 -0.82 15.67 11.31
N LEU A 58 -1.18 14.82 10.34
CA LEU A 58 -1.98 13.61 10.55
C LEU A 58 -1.07 12.41 10.84
N GLU A 59 -1.56 11.49 11.69
CA GLU A 59 -0.96 10.16 11.78
C GLU A 59 -1.16 9.38 10.49
N VAL A 60 -0.20 8.52 10.15
CA VAL A 60 -0.31 7.63 8.98
C VAL A 60 -0.29 6.18 9.43
N GLN A 61 -1.18 5.35 8.88
CA GLN A 61 -1.21 3.92 9.14
C GLN A 61 -1.24 3.13 7.84
N ILE A 62 -0.52 2.00 7.81
CA ILE A 62 -0.73 0.95 6.81
C ILE A 62 -1.73 -0.05 7.42
N THR A 63 -2.91 -0.19 6.83
CA THR A 63 -4.05 -0.83 7.51
C THR A 63 -4.39 -2.24 7.00
N GLU A 64 -3.96 -2.58 5.79
CA GLU A 64 -4.37 -3.78 5.04
C GLU A 64 -3.22 -4.28 4.14
N LEU A 65 -1.99 -4.39 4.67
CA LEU A 65 -0.82 -4.74 3.88
C LEU A 65 -0.92 -6.17 3.34
N ASP A 66 -0.83 -6.30 2.02
CA ASP A 66 -0.55 -7.54 1.29
C ASP A 66 0.25 -7.24 0.02
N VAL A 67 1.02 -8.22 -0.46
CA VAL A 67 1.88 -8.08 -1.65
C VAL A 67 1.59 -9.23 -2.61
N SER A 68 0.79 -8.93 -3.62
CA SER A 68 0.46 -9.88 -4.69
C SER A 68 1.67 -10.18 -5.58
N LEU A 69 1.75 -11.45 -6.00
CA LEU A 69 2.70 -11.91 -7.02
C LEU A 69 2.19 -11.69 -8.44
N TYR A 70 0.90 -11.37 -8.58
CA TYR A 70 0.23 -11.28 -9.87
C TYR A 70 0.04 -9.83 -10.31
N PRO A 71 0.05 -9.55 -11.62
CA PRO A 71 -0.36 -8.25 -12.13
C PRO A 71 -1.79 -7.92 -11.69
N TRP A 72 -2.05 -6.65 -11.40
CA TRP A 72 -3.39 -6.22 -11.01
C TRP A 72 -4.41 -6.45 -12.14
N GLU A 73 -5.51 -7.10 -11.82
CA GLU A 73 -6.66 -7.26 -12.71
C GLU A 73 -7.90 -6.59 -12.11
N LYS A 74 -8.60 -5.79 -12.92
CA LYS A 74 -9.78 -5.01 -12.47
C LYS A 74 -10.97 -5.90 -12.15
N GLU A 75 -11.10 -6.99 -12.88
CA GLU A 75 -12.22 -7.92 -12.81
C GLU A 75 -11.64 -9.34 -12.78
N GLN A 76 -12.24 -10.21 -11.96
CA GLN A 76 -11.94 -11.63 -12.04
C GLN A 76 -12.25 -12.10 -13.46
N ARG A 77 -11.25 -12.73 -14.10
CA ARG A 77 -11.41 -13.35 -15.42
C ARG A 77 -11.09 -14.82 -15.36
N GLU A 78 -11.57 -15.53 -16.37
CA GLU A 78 -11.16 -16.91 -16.60
C GLU A 78 -9.66 -17.01 -16.88
N ARG A 79 -9.06 -18.11 -16.41
CA ARG A 79 -7.66 -18.44 -16.70
C ARG A 79 -7.45 -18.61 -18.20
N ARG A 80 -6.33 -18.07 -18.69
CA ARG A 80 -5.89 -18.15 -20.08
C ARG A 80 -4.71 -19.13 -20.18
N PRO A 81 -4.52 -19.78 -21.34
CA PRO A 81 -3.30 -20.54 -21.60
C PRO A 81 -2.06 -19.63 -21.42
N GLY A 82 -1.22 -19.95 -20.43
CA GLY A 82 -0.03 -19.16 -20.08
C GLY A 82 -0.11 -18.43 -18.75
N ASP A 83 -1.27 -18.42 -18.07
CA ASP A 83 -1.32 -18.00 -16.66
C ASP A 83 -0.51 -19.03 -15.83
N VAL A 84 0.54 -18.54 -15.16
CA VAL A 84 1.40 -19.34 -14.28
C VAL A 84 0.96 -19.08 -12.86
N ASP A 85 0.55 -20.14 -12.16
CA ASP A 85 0.10 -20.14 -10.76
C ASP A 85 1.10 -20.86 -9.86
N GLU A 86 2.35 -20.94 -10.32
CA GLU A 86 3.44 -21.62 -9.63
C GLU A 86 4.25 -20.59 -8.85
N PHE A 87 4.37 -20.82 -7.54
CA PHE A 87 5.25 -20.05 -6.68
C PHE A 87 6.71 -20.44 -6.95
N THR A 88 7.38 -19.69 -7.83
CA THR A 88 8.78 -19.96 -8.20
C THR A 88 9.76 -19.25 -7.26
N PRO A 89 11.01 -19.72 -7.15
CA PRO A 89 12.05 -19.04 -6.37
C PRO A 89 12.29 -17.58 -6.79
N GLU A 90 12.08 -17.25 -8.07
CA GLU A 90 12.20 -15.88 -8.56
C GLU A 90 11.06 -14.98 -8.04
N LEU A 91 9.83 -15.48 -8.00
CA LEU A 91 8.69 -14.76 -7.42
C LEU A 91 8.84 -14.59 -5.91
N GLU A 92 9.32 -15.63 -5.21
CA GLU A 92 9.66 -15.58 -3.79
C GLU A 92 10.69 -14.46 -3.52
N GLN A 93 11.78 -14.44 -4.29
CA GLN A 93 12.83 -13.43 -4.17
C GLN A 93 12.29 -12.01 -4.41
N GLN A 94 11.43 -11.82 -5.41
CA GLN A 94 10.80 -10.53 -5.68
C GLN A 94 9.88 -10.07 -4.54
N GLN A 95 9.13 -10.98 -3.93
CA GLN A 95 8.27 -10.66 -2.80
C GLN A 95 9.09 -10.29 -1.55
N ILE A 96 10.21 -10.99 -1.30
CA ILE A 96 11.16 -10.67 -0.24
C ILE A 96 11.70 -9.24 -0.43
N GLU A 97 12.15 -8.91 -1.65
CA GLU A 97 12.68 -7.58 -1.96
C GLU A 97 11.63 -6.47 -1.80
N ALA A 98 10.38 -6.73 -2.19
CA ALA A 98 9.28 -5.81 -2.00
C ALA A 98 9.03 -5.53 -0.51
N TYR A 99 8.89 -6.58 0.31
CA TYR A 99 8.71 -6.41 1.76
C TYR A 99 9.91 -5.74 2.44
N ASP A 100 11.15 -6.08 2.08
CA ASP A 100 12.34 -5.43 2.62
C ASP A 100 12.32 -3.91 2.35
N MET A 101 12.02 -3.54 1.10
CA MET A 101 11.89 -2.14 0.71
C MET A 101 10.79 -1.43 1.51
N PHE A 102 9.58 -2.01 1.57
CA PHE A 102 8.46 -1.41 2.29
C PHE A 102 8.78 -1.20 3.77
N PHE A 103 9.30 -2.22 4.45
CA PHE A 103 9.62 -2.13 5.88
C PHE A 103 10.79 -1.20 6.18
N ARG A 104 11.78 -1.10 5.27
CA ARG A 104 12.83 -0.08 5.38
C ARG A 104 12.25 1.32 5.32
N VAL A 105 11.37 1.60 4.35
CA VAL A 105 10.69 2.90 4.27
C VAL A 105 9.82 3.13 5.51
N PHE A 106 9.03 2.15 5.95
CA PHE A 106 8.23 2.29 7.17
C PHE A 106 9.08 2.62 8.39
N ARG A 107 10.28 2.04 8.47
CA ARG A 107 11.20 2.32 9.57
C ARG A 107 11.76 3.75 9.53
N ASP A 108 12.02 4.28 8.33
CA ASP A 108 12.44 5.68 8.16
C ASP A 108 11.35 6.67 8.59
N TYR A 109 10.07 6.29 8.45
CA TYR A 109 8.90 7.10 8.80
C TYR A 109 8.28 6.75 10.17
N LYS A 110 8.99 6.02 11.02
CA LYS A 110 8.47 5.53 12.32
C LYS A 110 7.91 6.61 13.27
N ASP A 111 8.28 7.87 13.07
CA ASP A 111 7.83 8.99 13.90
C ASP A 111 6.43 9.47 13.52
N VAL A 112 5.95 9.12 12.32
CA VAL A 112 4.62 9.50 11.79
C VAL A 112 3.77 8.31 11.36
N LEU A 113 4.40 7.16 11.09
CA LEU A 113 3.73 5.91 10.74
C LEU A 113 3.44 5.12 12.02
N THR A 114 2.21 5.20 12.52
CA THR A 114 1.83 4.71 13.85
C THR A 114 1.35 3.26 13.89
N GLY A 115 1.12 2.64 12.72
CA GLY A 115 0.71 1.24 12.64
C GLY A 115 0.94 0.60 11.28
N VAL A 116 1.27 -0.70 11.29
CA VAL A 116 1.30 -1.59 10.12
C VAL A 116 0.47 -2.83 10.45
N THR A 117 -0.62 -3.02 9.73
CA THR A 117 -1.52 -4.17 9.87
C THR A 117 -1.53 -4.95 8.56
N PHE A 118 -1.31 -6.26 8.65
CA PHE A 118 -1.43 -7.17 7.51
C PHE A 118 -2.90 -7.53 7.29
N TRP A 119 -3.29 -7.69 6.03
CA TRP A 119 -4.66 -8.08 5.67
C TRP A 119 -4.90 -9.59 5.68
N ASN A 120 -4.00 -10.34 6.31
CA ASN A 120 -4.15 -11.78 6.49
C ASN A 120 -3.17 -12.32 7.54
N ILE A 121 -3.37 -13.57 7.96
CA ILE A 121 -2.49 -14.34 8.83
C ILE A 121 -1.62 -15.32 8.01
N SER A 122 -2.15 -15.88 6.93
CA SER A 122 -1.47 -16.87 6.08
C SER A 122 -2.09 -16.91 4.70
N ASP A 123 -1.27 -17.10 3.67
CA ASP A 123 -1.69 -17.19 2.26
C ASP A 123 -2.87 -18.14 2.03
N GLN A 124 -3.04 -19.19 2.85
CA GLN A 124 -4.19 -20.11 2.78
C GLN A 124 -5.58 -19.45 2.90
N TYR A 125 -5.65 -18.25 3.47
CA TYR A 125 -6.89 -17.52 3.72
C TYR A 125 -6.90 -16.13 3.09
N SER A 126 -6.06 -15.91 2.07
CA SER A 126 -5.97 -14.64 1.38
C SER A 126 -7.25 -14.34 0.62
N TRP A 127 -7.66 -13.08 0.62
CA TRP A 127 -8.79 -12.61 -0.18
C TRP A 127 -8.41 -12.39 -1.66
N LEU A 128 -7.10 -12.38 -1.96
CA LEU A 128 -6.56 -12.17 -3.30
C LEU A 128 -6.67 -13.42 -4.19
N ASP A 129 -6.85 -14.60 -3.59
CA ASP A 129 -6.87 -15.91 -4.27
C ASP A 129 -8.28 -16.44 -4.53
#